data_AF-A0A2E8XFG7-F1
#
_entry.id   AF-A0A2E8XFG7-F1
#
_cell.length_a   1.000
_cell.length_b   1.000
_cell.length_c   1.000
_cell.angle_alpha   90.00
_cell.angle_beta   90.00
_cell.angle_gamma   90.00
#
_symmetry.space_group_name_H-M   'P 1'
#
loop_
_entity.id
_entity.type
_entity.pdbx_description
1 polymer ?
#
loop_
_entity_poly.entity_id
_entity_poly.type
_entity_poly.pdbx_seq_one_letter_code
_entity_poly.pdbx_strand_id
1 'polypeptide(L)' 'MTKPIRFGIVAGEKSGDILGASLIQALRIHYPEAEFVGVGGPAMLELGCKSITPMDRLSVMG' A
#
# COMPACT_ATOMS: atom_id res chain seq x y z
N MET A 1 2.49 11.32 23.03
CA MET A 1 2.09 10.24 22.10
C MET A 1 3.04 10.28 20.91
N THR A 2 3.77 9.21 20.67
CA THR A 2 4.66 9.06 19.50
C THR A 2 3.81 8.84 18.25
N LYS A 3 4.09 9.60 17.19
CA LYS A 3 3.37 9.47 15.93
C LYS A 3 3.67 8.09 15.32
N PRO A 4 2.66 7.34 14.84
CA PRO A 4 2.88 6.06 14.17
C PRO A 4 3.74 6.25 12.91
N ILE A 5 4.59 5.26 12.62
CA ILE A 5 5.41 5.26 11.40
C ILE A 5 4.46 5.14 10.20
N ARG A 6 4.66 6.00 9.20
CA ARG A 6 3.83 6.03 7.99
C ARG A 6 4.66 5.63 6.78
N PHE A 7 4.22 4.59 6.07
CA PHE A 7 4.84 4.09 4.84
C PHE A 7 4.05 4.55 3.62
N GLY A 8 4.76 5.09 2.63
CA GLY A 8 4.23 5.41 1.31
C GLY A 8 4.51 4.27 0.32
N ILE A 9 3.49 3.73 -0.36
CA ILE A 9 3.64 2.63 -1.33
C ILE A 9 2.85 2.96 -2.59
N VAL A 10 3.45 2.77 -3.77
CA VAL A 10 2.81 3.01 -5.07
C VAL A 10 2.94 1.76 -5.94
N ALA A 11 1.81 1.14 -6.27
CA ALA A 11 1.69 0.05 -7.23
C ALA A 11 1.08 0.57 -8.53
N GLY A 12 1.73 0.29 -9.67
CA GLY A 12 1.26 0.71 -11.00
C GLY A 12 0.51 -0.37 -11.80
N GLU A 13 0.61 -1.63 -11.36
CA GLU A 13 0.00 -2.79 -12.01
C GLU A 13 -0.34 -3.90 -10.99
N LYS A 14 -1.21 -4.84 -11.36
CA LYS A 14 -1.71 -5.89 -10.46
C LYS A 14 -0.60 -6.68 -9.75
N SER A 15 0.54 -6.91 -10.41
CA SER A 15 1.68 -7.58 -9.77
C SER A 15 2.24 -6.77 -8.59
N GLY A 16 2.32 -5.44 -8.74
CA GLY A 16 2.72 -4.50 -7.70
C GLY A 16 1.74 -4.45 -6.52
N ASP A 17 0.44 -4.63 -6.76
CA ASP A 17 -0.56 -4.72 -5.68
C ASP A 17 -0.32 -5.96 -4.79
N ILE A 18 -0.07 -7.12 -5.40
CA ILE A 18 0.19 -8.36 -4.68
C ILE A 18 1.50 -8.27 -3.88
N LEU A 19 2.55 -7.70 -4.48
CA LEU A 19 3.84 -7.49 -3.83
C LEU A 19 3.72 -6.47 -2.68
N GLY A 20 3.01 -5.37 -2.92
CA GLY A 20 2.72 -4.35 -1.92
C GLY A 20 1.94 -4.91 -0.74
N ALA A 21 0.96 -5.78 -0.98
CA ALA A 21 0.20 -6.46 0.05
C ALA A 21 1.09 -7.37 0.92
N SER A 22 2.01 -8.12 0.30
CA SER A 22 2.98 -8.94 1.02
C SER A 22 3.94 -8.09 1.87
N LEU A 23 4.37 -6.94 1.34
CA LEU A 23 5.20 -5.98 2.06
C LEU A 23 4.48 -5.38 3.28
N ILE A 24 3.20 -4.99 3.14
CA ILE A 24 2.39 -4.47 4.24
C ILE A 24 2.28 -5.50 5.38
N GLN A 25 2.01 -6.76 5.04
CA GLN A 25 1.93 -7.85 6.02
C GLN A 25 3.24 -8.02 6.78
N ALA A 26 4.37 -8.05 6.08
CA ALA A 26 5.68 -8.18 6.71
C ALA A 26 6.02 -6.97 7.61
N LEU A 27 5.74 -5.75 7.13
CA LEU A 27 6.00 -4.52 7.90
C LEU A 27 5.15 -4.44 9.16
N ARG A 28 3.92 -4.95 9.15
CA ARG A 28 3.05 -4.98 10.34
C ARG A 28 3.58 -5.85 11.47
N ILE A 29 4.36 -6.89 11.17
CA ILE A 29 5.00 -7.72 12.20
C ILE A 29 5.97 -6.88 13.04
N HIS A 30 6.70 -5.95 12.39
CA HIS A 30 7.68 -5.09 13.04
C HIS A 30 7.09 -3.77 13.54
N TYR A 31 6.05 -3.27 12.85
CA TYR A 31 5.40 -2.00 13.15
C TYR A 31 3.88 -2.19 13.20
N PRO A 32 3.33 -2.74 14.30
CA PRO A 32 1.90 -3.04 14.40
C PRO A 32 1.00 -1.82 14.24
N GLU A 33 1.48 -0.64 14.67
CA GLU A 33 0.75 0.63 14.59
C GLU A 33 1.05 1.42 13.31
N ALA A 34 1.79 0.84 12.35
CA ALA A 34 2.13 1.55 11.12
C ALA A 34 0.92 1.87 10.26
N GLU A 35 0.98 3.05 9.63
CA GLU A 35 0.01 3.49 8.65
C GLU A 35 0.57 3.32 7.24
N PHE A 36 -0.27 2.84 6.33
CA PHE A 36 0.09 2.63 4.92
C PHE A 36 -0.75 3.56 4.06
N VAL A 37 -0.09 4.33 3.19
CA VAL A 37 -0.73 5.28 2.28
C VAL A 37 -0.09 5.19 0.89
N GLY A 38 -0.83 5.56 -0.15
CA GLY A 38 -0.26 5.71 -1.49
C GLY A 38 -1.20 5.20 -2.57
N VAL A 39 -0.74 4.38 -3.51
CA VAL A 39 -1.58 3.83 -4.58
C VAL A 39 -1.47 2.33 -4.52
N GLY A 40 -2.59 1.67 -4.24
CA GLY A 40 -2.67 0.23 -4.17
C GLY A 40 -3.93 -0.26 -4.86
N GLY A 41 -3.89 -1.52 -5.29
CA GLY A 41 -5.05 -2.24 -5.78
C GLY A 41 -5.83 -2.88 -4.63
N PRO A 42 -6.75 -3.80 -4.95
CA PRO A 42 -7.59 -4.46 -3.97
C PRO A 42 -6.81 -5.13 -2.82
N ALA A 43 -5.69 -5.81 -3.11
CA ALA A 43 -4.96 -6.57 -2.10
C ALA A 43 -4.32 -5.65 -1.04
N MET A 44 -3.78 -4.51 -1.45
CA MET A 44 -3.24 -3.51 -0.51
C MET A 44 -4.36 -2.82 0.29
N LEU A 45 -5.50 -2.54 -0.36
CA LEU A 45 -6.67 -1.91 0.28
C LEU A 45 -7.26 -2.80 1.39
N GLU A 46 -7.37 -4.12 1.16
CA GLU A 46 -7.85 -5.10 2.14
C GLU A 46 -6.99 -5.13 3.41
N LEU A 47 -5.70 -4.80 3.29
CA LEU A 47 -4.77 -4.73 4.42
C LEU A 47 -4.78 -3.37 5.14
N GLY A 48 -5.65 -2.44 4.72
CA GLY A 48 -5.80 -1.13 5.32
C GLY A 48 -4.84 -0.07 4.76
N CYS A 49 -4.26 -0.30 3.58
CA CYS A 49 -3.59 0.77 2.85
C CYS A 49 -4.61 1.81 2.40
N LYS A 50 -4.39 3.08 2.74
CA LYS A 50 -5.23 4.19 2.27
C LYS A 50 -4.76 4.62 0.89
N SER A 51 -5.52 4.25 -0.13
CA SER A 51 -5.23 4.69 -1.49
C SER A 51 -5.61 6.16 -1.70
N ILE A 52 -4.69 6.97 -2.21
CA ILE A 52 -4.85 8.42 -2.47
C ILE A 52 -5.43 8.69 -3.87
N THR A 53 -5.32 7.73 -4.78
CA THR A 53 -5.92 7.77 -6.13
C THR A 53 -6.19 6.34 -6.61
N PRO A 54 -7.21 6.09 -7.44
CA PRO A 54 -7.39 4.80 -8.07
C PRO A 54 -6.14 4.40 -8.85
N MET A 55 -5.73 3.14 -8.71
CA MET A 55 -4.59 2.54 -9.41
C MET A 55 -4.71 2.68 -10.93
N ASP A 56 -5.93 2.62 -11.46
CA ASP A 56 -6.26 2.80 -12.87
C ASP A 56 -5.86 4.17 -13.44
N ARG A 57 -5.62 5.19 -12.59
CA ARG A 57 -5.13 6.51 -13.04
C ARG A 57 -3.62 6.55 -13.26
N LEU A 58 -2.88 5.56 -12.77
CA LEU A 58 -1.42 5.48 -12.91
C LEU A 58 -0.97 4.44 -13.92
N SER A 59 -1.86 3.56 -14.39
CA SER A 59 -1.60 2.72 -15.54
C SER A 59 -1.50 3.59 -16.80
N VAL A 60 -0.32 4.17 -17.01
CA VAL A 60 0.07 4.67 -18.32
C VAL A 60 0.17 3.42 -19.19
N MET A 61 -0.76 3.26 -20.12
CA MET A 61 -0.60 2.31 -21.23
C MET A 61 0.80 2.56 -21.82
N GLY A 62 1.68 1.57 -21.72
CA GLY A 62 2.94 1.55 -22.45
C GLY A 62 2.70 1.37 -23.95
#